data_AF-A0A1G3LW07-F1
#
_entry.id   AF-A0A1G3LW07-F1
#
_cell.length_a   1.000
_cell.length_b   1.000
_cell.length_c   1.000
_cell.angle_alpha   90.00
_cell.angle_beta   90.00
_cell.angle_gamma   90.00
#
_symmetry.space_group_name_H-M   'P 1'
#
loop_
_entity.id
_entity.type
_entity.pdbx_description
1 polymer ?
#
loop_
_entity_poly.entity_id
_entity_poly.type
_entity_poly.pdbx_seq_one_letter_code
_entity_poly.pdbx_strand_id
1 'polypeptide(L)'
;MSTLAELESTLAELGWARSVLVGFGPVRVKHNPAMDREYLPDSRADRAKFHGQEGWVVDMSNAHGRCFKVRFPSHLGVWYEPSELEPIR
;
A
#
# COMPACT_ATOMS: atom_id res chain seq x y z
N MET A 1 -8.89 -28.90 8.93
CA MET A 1 -8.94 -28.32 7.58
C MET A 1 -9.83 -27.10 7.68
N SER A 2 -9.24 -25.92 7.93
CA SER A 2 -10.02 -24.69 8.06
C SER A 2 -10.60 -24.32 6.69
N THR A 3 -11.90 -24.04 6.66
CA THR A 3 -12.61 -23.75 5.42
C THR A 3 -12.27 -22.32 4.95
N LEU A 4 -12.35 -22.06 3.65
CA LEU A 4 -12.16 -20.71 3.09
C LEU A 4 -12.99 -19.65 3.82
N ALA A 5 -14.20 -20.01 4.28
CA ALA A 5 -15.09 -19.15 5.04
C ALA A 5 -14.55 -18.74 6.43
N GLU A 6 -13.83 -19.63 7.13
CA GLU A 6 -13.22 -19.31 8.44
C GLU A 6 -12.03 -18.36 8.27
N LEU A 7 -11.26 -18.53 7.18
CA LEU A 7 -10.19 -17.61 6.82
C LEU A 7 -10.75 -16.23 6.48
N GLU A 8 -11.83 -16.16 5.69
CA GLU A 8 -12.50 -14.91 5.32
C GLU A 8 -13.08 -14.19 6.54
N SER A 9 -13.71 -14.92 7.47
CA SER A 9 -14.25 -14.36 8.72
C SER A 9 -13.14 -13.84 9.64
N THR A 10 -12.03 -14.58 9.75
CA THR A 10 -10.88 -14.17 10.56
C THR A 10 -10.22 -12.90 10.01
N LEU A 11 -10.08 -12.82 8.69
CA LEU A 11 -9.56 -11.63 8.01
C LEU A 11 -10.52 -10.43 8.17
N ALA A 12 -11.83 -10.67 8.28
CA ALA A 12 -12.81 -9.63 8.54
C ALA A 12 -12.73 -9.08 9.97
N GLU A 13 -12.62 -9.95 10.97
CA GLU A 13 -12.51 -9.56 12.38
C GLU A 13 -11.17 -8.86 12.69
N LEU A 14 -10.10 -9.20 11.98
CA LEU A 14 -8.80 -8.51 12.05
C LEU A 14 -8.78 -7.14 11.34
N GLY A 15 -9.94 -6.65 10.86
CA GLY A 15 -10.06 -5.36 10.19
C GLY A 15 -9.49 -5.33 8.77
N TRP A 16 -9.29 -6.49 8.14
CA TRP A 16 -8.80 -6.60 6.76
C TRP A 16 -9.93 -6.82 5.74
N ALA A 17 -11.19 -7.02 6.18
CA ALA A 17 -12.33 -7.05 5.29
C ALA A 17 -12.76 -5.64 4.88
N ARG A 18 -12.16 -5.15 3.78
CA ARG A 18 -12.84 -4.46 2.67
C ARG A 18 -11.91 -3.75 1.68
N SER A 19 -10.61 -4.01 1.69
CA SER A 19 -9.71 -3.48 0.64
C SER A 19 -9.47 -4.47 -0.52
N VAL A 20 -10.05 -5.67 -0.46
CA VAL A 20 -10.15 -6.54 -1.63
C VAL A 20 -11.14 -5.87 -2.59
N LEU A 21 -10.64 -5.36 -3.72
CA LEU A 21 -11.34 -4.58 -4.76
C LEU A 21 -11.25 -3.05 -4.62
N VAL A 22 -10.04 -2.51 -4.52
CA VAL A 22 -9.77 -1.29 -5.31
C VAL A 22 -8.75 -1.69 -6.37
N GLY A 23 -9.20 -1.75 -7.62
CA GLY A 23 -8.53 -2.36 -8.76
C GLY A 23 -7.23 -1.67 -9.17
N PHE A 24 -6.19 -1.83 -8.36
CA PHE A 24 -4.87 -1.33 -8.64
C PHE A 24 -3.91 -2.53 -8.62
N GLY A 25 -3.31 -2.78 -9.79
CA GLY A 25 -2.43 -3.91 -10.02
C GLY A 25 -1.08 -3.79 -9.29
N PRO A 26 -0.15 -4.72 -9.55
CA PRO A 26 1.19 -4.63 -9.01
C PRO A 26 1.88 -3.34 -9.47
N VAL A 27 2.63 -2.72 -8.58
CA VAL A 27 3.41 -1.51 -8.84
C VAL A 27 4.84 -1.67 -8.36
N ARG A 28 5.78 -1.04 -9.05
CA ARG A 28 7.14 -0.84 -8.57
C ARG A 28 7.29 0.57 -8.01
N VAL A 29 7.89 0.67 -6.83
CA VAL A 29 8.13 1.96 -6.19
C VAL A 29 9.38 2.63 -6.76
N LYS A 30 9.24 3.90 -7.13
CA LYS A 30 10.29 4.84 -7.49
C LYS A 30 10.27 5.99 -6.49
N HIS A 31 10.72 5.71 -5.27
CA HIS A 31 10.78 6.71 -4.19
C HIS A 31 11.51 7.97 -4.66
N ASN A 32 10.89 9.12 -4.43
CA ASN A 32 11.46 10.43 -4.68
C ASN A 32 11.49 11.22 -3.36
N PRO A 33 12.67 11.53 -2.79
CA PRO A 33 12.76 12.27 -1.53
C PRO A 33 12.08 13.65 -1.55
N ALA A 34 11.92 14.27 -2.73
CA ALA A 34 11.18 15.53 -2.86
C ALA A 34 9.67 15.37 -2.62
N MET A 35 9.16 14.14 -2.67
CA MET A 35 7.77 13.76 -2.43
C MET A 35 7.53 13.23 -1.01
N ASP A 36 8.53 13.29 -0.13
CA ASP A 36 8.43 12.97 1.30
C ASP A 36 7.63 14.02 2.08
N ARG A 37 6.44 14.34 1.59
CA ARG A 37 5.45 15.14 2.30
C ARG A 37 5.01 14.37 3.54
N GLU A 38 4.92 15.05 4.67
CA GLU A 38 4.49 14.45 5.94
C GLU A 38 3.02 14.04 5.84
N TYR A 39 2.78 12.78 5.48
CA TYR A 39 1.46 12.15 5.64
C TYR A 39 1.31 11.61 7.07
N LEU A 40 2.41 11.09 7.64
CA LEU A 40 2.64 10.78 9.06
C LEU A 40 4.17 10.78 9.29
N PRO A 41 4.70 11.27 10.44
CA PRO A 41 6.15 11.37 10.70
C PRO A 41 6.89 10.03 10.52
N ASP A 42 6.27 8.94 10.96
CA ASP A 42 6.89 7.60 10.95
C ASP A 42 6.86 6.95 9.57
N SER A 43 5.94 7.35 8.69
CA SER A 43 5.82 6.77 7.35
C SER A 43 6.93 7.20 6.40
N ARG A 44 7.64 8.30 6.71
CA ARG A 44 8.72 8.82 5.85
C ARG A 44 9.94 7.91 5.83
N ALA A 45 10.33 7.35 6.98
CA ALA A 45 11.53 6.52 7.10
C ALA A 45 11.43 5.24 6.25
N ASP A 46 10.23 4.66 6.18
CA ASP A 46 10.00 3.41 5.47
C ASP A 46 9.91 3.57 3.94
N ARG A 47 9.66 4.78 3.41
CA ARG A 47 9.52 5.01 1.96
C ARG A 47 10.79 4.69 1.18
N ALA A 48 11.94 5.18 1.68
CA ALA A 48 13.23 4.93 1.03
C ALA A 48 13.59 3.44 1.01
N LYS A 49 13.19 2.69 2.05
CA LYS A 49 13.49 1.25 2.18
C LYS A 49 12.88 0.41 1.06
N PHE A 50 11.73 0.80 0.54
CA PHE A 50 11.02 0.05 -0.50
C PHE A 50 11.27 0.59 -1.90
N HIS A 51 12.20 1.52 -2.09
CA HIS A 51 12.61 1.96 -3.43
C HIS A 51 13.05 0.76 -4.29
N GLY A 52 12.52 0.67 -5.51
CA GLY A 52 12.77 -0.41 -6.46
C GLY A 52 12.00 -1.71 -6.18
N GLN A 53 11.31 -1.82 -5.04
CA GLN A 53 10.54 -3.01 -4.69
C GLN A 53 9.15 -3.00 -5.32
N GLU A 54 8.63 -4.20 -5.51
CA GLU A 54 7.27 -4.43 -6.00
C GLU A 54 6.30 -4.56 -4.83
N GLY A 55 5.11 -3.98 -4.99
CA GLY A 55 4.04 -4.08 -4.03
C GLY A 55 2.69 -3.98 -4.68
N TRP A 56 1.65 -3.98 -3.85
CA TRP A 56 0.26 -3.88 -4.30
C TRP A 56 -0.37 -2.64 -3.70
N VAL A 57 -1.02 -1.85 -4.54
CA VAL A 57 -1.83 -0.75 -4.06
C VAL A 57 -3.09 -1.34 -3.40
N VAL A 58 -3.30 -1.00 -2.14
CA VAL A 58 -4.39 -1.52 -1.31
C VAL A 58 -5.37 -0.44 -0.85
N ASP A 59 -5.00 0.83 -1.01
CA ASP A 59 -5.83 1.96 -0.60
C ASP A 59 -5.46 3.23 -1.39
N MET A 60 -6.37 4.21 -1.41
CA MET A 60 -6.20 5.52 -2.03
C MET A 60 -6.80 6.61 -1.14
N SER A 61 -6.05 7.69 -0.94
CA SER A 61 -6.51 8.88 -0.21
C SER A 61 -6.44 10.11 -1.11
N ASN A 62 -7.40 11.03 -0.94
CA ASN A 62 -7.42 12.34 -1.60
C ASN A 62 -7.32 13.51 -0.60
N ALA A 63 -7.19 13.24 0.70
CA ALA A 63 -7.28 14.27 1.75
C ALA A 63 -6.16 15.32 1.69
N HIS A 64 -4.98 14.95 1.18
CA HIS A 64 -3.79 15.80 1.12
C HIS A 64 -3.13 15.79 -0.27
N GLY A 65 -3.91 15.55 -1.31
CA GLY A 65 -3.43 15.15 -2.63
C GLY A 65 -3.68 13.65 -2.86
N ARG A 66 -3.77 13.25 -4.14
CA ARG A 66 -4.07 11.86 -4.50
C ARG A 66 -2.85 10.99 -4.15
N CYS A 67 -2.97 10.13 -3.16
CA CYS A 67 -1.91 9.20 -2.74
C CYS A 67 -2.43 7.77 -2.70
N PHE A 68 -1.50 6.82 -2.77
CA PHE A 68 -1.81 5.39 -2.77
C PHE A 68 -1.03 4.67 -1.69
N LYS A 69 -1.70 3.77 -0.96
CA LYS A 69 -1.05 2.91 0.03
C LYS A 69 -0.58 1.65 -0.67
N VAL A 70 0.72 1.38 -0.64
CA VAL A 70 1.32 0.18 -1.20
C VAL A 70 1.69 -0.78 -0.08
N ARG A 71 1.14 -1.99 -0.14
CA ARG A 71 1.49 -3.11 0.76
C ARG A 71 2.66 -3.90 0.18
N PHE A 72 3.57 -4.29 1.06
CA PHE A 72 4.71 -5.17 0.76
C PHE A 72 4.59 -6.46 1.58
N PRO A 73 5.25 -7.56 1.18
CA PRO A 73 5.24 -8.79 1.95
C PRO A 73 5.69 -8.61 3.41
N SER A 74 6.63 -7.70 3.65
CA SER A 74 7.20 -7.43 4.98
C SER A 74 6.60 -6.22 5.70
N HIS A 75 5.61 -5.53 5.12
CA HIS A 75 5.10 -4.27 5.67
C HIS A 75 3.62 -4.03 5.36
N LEU A 76 2.88 -3.56 6.38
CA LEU A 76 1.42 -3.39 6.30
C LEU A 76 0.98 -2.24 5.38
N GLY A 77 1.90 -1.35 5.03
CA GLY A 77 1.78 -0.50 3.86
C GLY A 77 2.37 0.89 4.05
N VAL A 78 2.81 1.49 2.95
CA VAL A 78 3.46 2.80 2.89
C VAL A 78 2.76 3.66 1.85
N TRP A 79 2.55 4.95 2.15
CA TRP A 79 1.89 5.87 1.24
C TRP A 79 2.89 6.49 0.26
N TYR A 80 2.50 6.53 -1.01
CA TYR A 80 3.28 7.11 -2.11
C TYR A 80 2.41 8.04 -2.97
N GLU A 81 3.08 9.00 -3.59
CA GLU A 81 2.48 9.82 -4.64
C GLU A 81 2.33 8.98 -5.92
N PRO A 82 1.40 9.34 -6.83
CA PRO A 82 1.16 8.61 -8.07
C PRO A 82 2.41 8.57 -8.96
N SER A 83 3.19 9.66 -8.93
CA SER A 83 4.44 9.78 -9.70
C SER A 83 5.56 8.85 -9.22
N GLU A 84 5.45 8.28 -8.02
CA GLU A 84 6.41 7.33 -7.47
C GLU A 84 6.01 5.87 -7.74
N LEU A 85 4.89 5.62 -8.42
CA LEU A 85 4.40 4.27 -8.69
C LEU A 85 4.43 3.97 -10.18
N GLU A 86 5.17 2.93 -10.54
CA GLU A 86 5.21 2.40 -11.89
C GLU A 86 4.35 1.12 -11.97
N PRO A 87 3.24 1.10 -12.72
CA PRO A 87 2.46 -0.12 -12.93
C PRO A 87 3.29 -1.22 -13.58
N ILE A 88 3.21 -2.43 -13.04
CA ILE A 88 3.82 -3.63 -13.61
C ILE A 88 2.74 -4.34 -14.44
N ARG A 89 3.06 -4.67 -15.69
CA ARG A 89 2.18 -5.40 -16.62
C ARG A 89 2.45 -6.89 -16.59
#